data_AF-A0A831UEG6-F1
#
_entry.id   AF-A0A831UEG6-F1
#
_cell.length_a   1.000
_cell.length_b   1.000
_cell.length_c   1.000
_cell.angle_alpha   90.00
_cell.angle_beta   90.00
_cell.angle_gamma   90.00
#
_symmetry.space_group_name_H-M   'P 1'
#
loop_
_entity.id
_entity.type
_entity.pdbx_description
1 polymer ?
#
loop_
_entity_poly.entity_id
_entity_poly.type
_entity_poly.pdbx_seq_one_letter_code
_entity_poly.pdbx_strand_id
1 'polypeptide(L)'
;MNGRAQLFALWLLAASACMVLIAKDRGLPPASGGSAVFFLATSHGIRVKVSGIPGTSGIYCVPHGTDVGTVINMALRGAAINPGKLSGIERRLKDGHWVALEAAASEPARISLKMMPVQERMLLGIPLEISSITGAEWESLPGIGPALARKIESDRQCNGGFRSVKDLERVPGIGKVTVKRLESYF
;
A
#
# COMPACT_ATOMS: atom_id res chain seq x y z
N MET A 1 24.53 -50.94 45.85
CA MET A 1 24.11 -50.40 44.53
C MET A 1 23.98 -48.89 44.68
N ASN A 2 24.71 -48.15 43.87
CA ASN A 2 25.32 -46.86 44.25
C ASN A 2 24.41 -45.66 43.97
N GLY A 3 24.03 -44.89 45.00
CA GLY A 3 23.14 -43.72 44.89
C GLY A 3 23.62 -42.62 43.90
N ARG A 4 24.91 -42.61 43.56
CA ARG A 4 25.46 -41.73 42.50
C ARG A 4 24.91 -42.09 41.11
N ALA A 5 24.67 -43.37 40.83
CA ALA A 5 24.12 -43.82 39.54
C ALA A 5 22.64 -43.42 39.36
N GLN A 6 21.87 -43.35 40.46
CA GLN A 6 20.47 -42.91 40.43
C GLN A 6 20.35 -41.41 40.15
N LEU A 7 21.28 -40.59 40.68
CA LEU A 7 21.35 -39.15 40.39
C LEU A 7 21.70 -38.89 38.91
N PHE A 8 22.62 -39.65 38.32
CA PHE A 8 22.93 -39.54 36.89
C PHE A 8 21.76 -39.98 36.00
N ALA A 9 21.04 -41.03 36.37
CA ALA A 9 19.86 -41.49 35.63
C ALA A 9 18.72 -40.44 35.67
N LEU A 10 18.52 -39.77 36.81
CA LEU A 10 17.56 -38.67 36.95
C LEU A 10 17.94 -37.44 36.10
N TRP A 11 19.23 -37.10 36.05
CA TRP A 11 19.72 -36.01 35.20
C TRP A 11 19.58 -36.32 33.70
N LEU A 12 19.82 -37.56 33.28
CA LEU A 12 19.60 -37.99 31.90
C LEU A 12 18.12 -37.95 31.50
N LEU A 13 17.22 -38.35 32.39
CA LEU A 13 15.77 -38.23 32.17
C LEU A 13 15.30 -36.77 32.11
N ALA A 14 15.82 -35.90 32.99
CA ALA A 14 15.50 -34.47 32.97
C ALA A 14 16.03 -33.78 31.69
N ALA A 15 17.25 -34.10 31.26
CA ALA A 15 17.82 -33.58 30.01
C ALA A 15 17.05 -34.06 28.77
N SER A 16 16.64 -35.33 28.76
CA SER A 16 15.77 -35.90 27.72
C SER A 16 14.41 -35.19 27.66
N ALA A 17 13.78 -34.92 28.81
CA ALA A 17 12.52 -34.21 28.88
C ALA A 17 12.65 -32.74 28.40
N CYS A 18 13.74 -32.06 28.74
CA CYS A 18 14.02 -30.71 28.23
C CYS A 18 14.27 -30.68 26.72
N MET A 19 14.95 -31.70 26.16
CA MET A 19 15.24 -31.74 24.71
C MET A 19 13.97 -31.92 23.87
N VAL A 20 12.99 -32.69 24.37
CA VAL A 20 11.69 -32.89 23.71
C VAL A 20 10.81 -31.63 23.77
N LEU A 21 10.91 -30.84 24.84
CA LEU A 21 10.19 -29.56 24.95
C LEU A 21 10.77 -28.48 24.00
N ILE A 22 12.09 -28.48 23.77
CA ILE A 22 12.72 -27.54 22.83
C ILE A 22 12.43 -27.92 21.37
N ALA A 23 12.27 -29.21 21.06
CA ALA A 23 12.02 -29.68 19.69
C ALA A 23 10.57 -29.49 19.21
N LYS A 24 9.60 -29.27 20.11
CA LYS A 24 8.17 -29.20 19.79
C LYS A 24 7.59 -27.79 19.65
N ASP A 25 8.41 -26.75 19.76
CA ASP A 25 8.00 -25.33 19.65
C ASP A 25 8.37 -24.69 18.29
N ARG A 26 8.21 -25.45 17.21
CA ARG A 26 8.24 -24.91 15.84
C ARG A 26 6.99 -25.29 15.05
N GLY A 27 5.84 -25.06 15.66
CA GLY A 27 4.65 -24.70 14.89
C GLY A 27 4.80 -23.26 14.43
N LEU A 28 5.47 -23.01 13.30
CA LEU A 28 5.30 -21.73 12.62
C LEU A 28 3.81 -21.63 12.23
N PRO A 29 3.06 -20.61 12.68
CA PRO A 29 1.79 -20.31 12.06
C PRO A 29 2.03 -20.01 10.57
N PRO A 30 1.09 -20.33 9.67
CA PRO A 30 1.19 -19.85 8.29
C PRO A 30 1.38 -18.34 8.34
N ALA A 31 2.41 -17.84 7.66
CA ALA A 31 2.63 -16.42 7.47
C ALA A 31 1.57 -15.85 6.50
N SER A 32 0.30 -15.89 6.90
CA SER A 32 -0.75 -15.00 6.39
C SER A 32 -0.91 -13.89 7.41
N GLY A 33 0.04 -12.96 7.40
CA GLY A 33 0.07 -11.86 8.35
C GLY A 33 0.64 -10.64 7.67
N GLY A 34 -0.20 -9.94 6.91
CA GLY A 34 0.06 -8.57 6.51
C GLY A 34 0.27 -7.73 7.77
N SER A 35 1.53 -7.61 8.19
CA SER A 35 1.92 -6.72 9.26
C SER A 35 2.31 -5.40 8.61
N ALA A 36 1.29 -4.66 8.17
CA ALA A 36 1.42 -3.24 7.98
C ALA A 36 1.81 -2.64 9.35
N VAL A 37 2.99 -2.04 9.42
CA VAL A 37 3.39 -1.28 10.60
C VAL A 37 2.56 0.00 10.61
N PHE A 38 1.50 0.03 11.40
CA PHE A 38 0.75 1.25 11.70
C PHE A 38 1.55 2.06 12.72
N PHE A 39 2.32 3.04 12.26
CA PHE A 39 2.72 4.13 13.14
C PHE A 39 1.50 5.01 13.40
N LEU A 40 1.15 5.16 14.67
CA LEU A 40 0.04 6.00 15.14
C LEU A 40 0.21 7.45 14.68
N ALA A 41 -0.94 8.01 14.30
CA ALA A 41 -1.09 9.25 13.55
C ALA A 41 -0.50 10.48 14.23
N THR A 42 0.31 11.21 13.47
CA THR A 42 0.20 12.67 13.41
C THR A 42 -0.26 13.00 12.00
N SER A 43 -1.26 13.87 11.87
CA SER A 43 -2.05 14.23 10.69
C SER A 43 -1.28 14.87 9.50
N HIS A 44 0.01 14.57 9.34
CA HIS A 44 0.91 15.18 8.36
C HIS A 44 1.72 14.13 7.56
N GLY A 45 1.23 12.88 7.53
CA GLY A 45 1.83 11.82 6.74
C GLY A 45 1.09 11.58 5.43
N ILE A 46 1.83 11.29 4.37
CA ILE A 46 1.31 10.73 3.12
C ILE A 46 1.36 9.20 3.18
N ARG A 47 0.37 8.56 2.59
CA ARG A 47 0.26 7.10 2.46
C ARG A 47 0.82 6.70 1.11
N VAL A 48 1.83 5.83 1.13
CA VAL A 48 2.54 5.37 -0.07
C VAL A 48 2.54 3.85 -0.08
N LYS A 49 2.13 3.27 -1.21
CA LYS A 49 2.17 1.82 -1.42
C LYS A 49 3.53 1.44 -1.95
N VAL A 50 4.14 0.41 -1.37
CA VAL A 50 5.38 -0.19 -1.88
C VAL A 50 5.11 -1.64 -2.23
N SER A 51 5.51 -2.06 -3.43
CA SER A 51 5.36 -3.45 -3.87
C SER A 51 6.61 -3.97 -4.56
N GLY A 52 6.77 -5.31 -4.59
CA GLY A 52 7.85 -5.99 -5.29
C GLY A 52 9.12 -6.16 -4.47
N ILE A 53 9.06 -5.85 -3.17
CA ILE A 53 10.08 -6.24 -2.19
C ILE A 53 9.51 -7.40 -1.38
N PRO A 54 10.14 -8.59 -1.42
CA PRO A 54 9.69 -9.74 -0.65
C PRO A 54 9.65 -9.44 0.86
N GLY A 55 8.51 -9.75 1.50
CA GLY A 55 8.34 -9.63 2.96
C GLY A 55 8.07 -8.22 3.50
N THR A 56 8.24 -7.16 2.70
CA THR A 56 8.04 -5.76 3.15
C THR A 56 7.12 -4.93 2.26
N SER A 57 6.50 -5.54 1.24
CA SER A 57 5.47 -4.87 0.44
C SER A 57 4.26 -4.50 1.32
N GLY A 58 3.74 -3.28 1.18
CA GLY A 58 2.65 -2.76 2.01
C GLY A 58 2.42 -1.25 1.87
N ILE A 59 1.54 -0.70 2.70
CA ILE A 59 1.29 0.74 2.81
C ILE A 59 2.19 1.33 3.90
N TYR A 60 2.86 2.43 3.57
CA TYR A 60 3.75 3.17 4.44
C TYR A 60 3.20 4.58 4.66
N CYS A 61 3.17 5.03 5.91
CA CYS A 61 2.88 6.43 6.25
C CYS A 61 4.22 7.15 6.45
N VAL A 62 4.49 8.15 5.62
CA VAL A 62 5.74 8.93 5.67
C VAL A 62 5.44 10.43 5.68
N PRO A 63 6.33 11.29 6.21
CA PRO A 63 6.10 12.74 6.20
C PRO A 63 5.92 13.30 4.78
N HIS A 64 5.18 14.42 4.65
CA HIS A 64 5.15 15.16 3.39
C HIS A 64 6.56 15.53 2.90
N GLY A 65 6.76 15.53 1.58
CA GLY A 65 8.04 15.88 0.96
C GLY A 65 9.07 14.75 0.96
N THR A 66 8.75 13.59 1.52
CA THR A 66 9.59 12.38 1.45
C THR A 66 9.82 11.99 -0.01
N ASP A 67 11.05 11.59 -0.31
CA ASP A 67 11.44 11.15 -1.65
C ASP A 67 11.25 9.63 -1.86
N VAL A 68 11.24 9.22 -3.12
CA VAL A 68 11.09 7.81 -3.50
C VAL A 68 12.21 6.94 -2.90
N GLY A 69 13.45 7.44 -2.89
CA GLY A 69 14.61 6.70 -2.41
C GLY A 69 14.53 6.37 -0.92
N THR A 70 14.05 7.32 -0.11
CA THR A 70 13.84 7.16 1.33
C THR A 70 12.84 6.07 1.62
N VAL A 71 11.68 6.07 0.93
CA VAL A 71 10.66 5.03 1.11
C VAL A 71 11.17 3.65 0.69
N ILE A 72 11.95 3.57 -0.39
CA ILE A 72 12.59 2.32 -0.82
C ILE A 72 13.59 1.84 0.24
N ASN A 73 14.45 2.72 0.75
CA ASN A 73 15.42 2.37 1.80
C ASN A 73 14.73 1.88 3.08
N MET A 74 13.60 2.50 3.46
CA MET A 74 12.75 2.06 4.57
C MET A 74 12.17 0.66 4.32
N ALA A 75 11.73 0.37 3.10
CA ALA A 75 11.13 -0.91 2.74
C ALA A 75 12.16 -2.04 2.57
N LEU A 76 13.38 -1.75 2.10
CA LEU A 76 14.41 -2.78 1.90
C LEU A 76 14.92 -3.38 3.21
N ARG A 77 14.94 -2.63 4.32
CA ARG A 77 15.42 -3.13 5.64
C ARG A 77 16.77 -3.89 5.58
N GLY A 78 17.67 -3.52 4.66
CA GLY A 78 18.95 -4.20 4.46
C GLY A 78 18.93 -5.38 3.46
N ALA A 79 17.83 -5.61 2.75
CA ALA A 79 17.77 -6.53 1.61
C ALA A 79 18.74 -6.07 0.52
N ALA A 80 19.55 -7.01 0.00
CA ALA A 80 20.50 -6.79 -1.08
C ALA A 80 19.79 -6.69 -2.45
N ILE A 81 18.82 -5.80 -2.58
CA ILE A 81 18.34 -5.35 -3.88
C ILE A 81 19.25 -4.20 -4.26
N ASN A 82 19.87 -4.25 -5.44
CA ASN A 82 20.51 -3.08 -6.03
C ASN A 82 19.38 -2.23 -6.64
N PRO A 83 18.85 -1.20 -5.95
CA PRO A 83 17.86 -0.34 -6.57
C PRO A 83 18.49 0.25 -7.82
N GLY A 84 17.87 0.04 -8.97
CA GLY A 84 18.33 0.64 -10.20
C GLY A 84 18.34 2.16 -10.13
N LYS A 85 18.91 2.79 -11.16
CA LYS A 85 18.82 4.24 -11.32
C LYS A 85 17.33 4.62 -11.39
N LEU A 86 16.89 5.49 -10.49
CA LEU A 86 15.53 6.05 -10.51
C LEU A 86 15.25 6.64 -11.90
N SER A 87 14.29 6.06 -12.61
CA SER A 87 13.79 6.59 -13.87
C SER A 87 12.41 7.20 -13.60
N GLY A 88 12.38 8.51 -13.33
CA GLY A 88 11.17 9.25 -13.00
C GLY A 88 11.44 10.72 -12.65
N ILE A 89 10.64 11.62 -13.21
CA ILE A 89 10.84 13.09 -13.22
C ILE A 89 10.41 13.73 -11.88
N GLU A 90 9.60 13.06 -11.06
CA GLU A 90 9.17 13.55 -9.75
C GLU A 90 9.90 12.82 -8.61
N ARG A 91 10.80 13.53 -7.92
CA ARG A 91 11.48 13.00 -6.73
C ARG A 91 10.58 12.91 -5.50
N ARG A 92 9.49 13.68 -5.45
CA ARG A 92 8.66 13.85 -4.25
C ARG A 92 7.40 13.03 -4.33
N LEU A 93 7.12 12.31 -3.25
CA LEU A 93 5.92 11.50 -3.14
C LEU A 93 4.72 12.36 -2.73
N LYS A 94 3.54 11.99 -3.25
CA LYS A 94 2.25 12.50 -2.84
C LYS A 94 1.45 11.38 -2.17
N ASP A 95 0.39 11.77 -1.47
CA ASP A 95 -0.53 10.83 -0.86
C ASP A 95 -1.23 9.99 -1.93
N GLY A 96 -1.30 8.67 -1.73
CA GLY A 96 -1.82 7.74 -2.72
C GLY A 96 -0.84 7.36 -3.82
N HIS A 97 0.45 7.70 -3.72
CA HIS A 97 1.47 7.17 -4.63
C HIS A 97 1.73 5.68 -4.40
N TRP A 98 2.02 4.97 -5.48
CA TRP A 98 2.43 3.58 -5.50
C TRP A 98 3.80 3.46 -6.16
N VAL A 99 4.79 3.06 -5.35
CA VAL A 99 6.15 2.71 -5.75
C VAL A 99 6.21 1.20 -5.98
N ALA A 100 6.32 0.77 -7.23
CA ALA A 100 6.50 -0.63 -7.58
C ALA A 100 7.95 -0.88 -8.00
N LEU A 101 8.59 -1.87 -7.37
CA LEU A 101 9.92 -2.35 -7.70
C LEU A 101 9.79 -3.66 -8.47
N GLU A 102 10.33 -3.71 -9.67
CA GLU A 102 10.40 -4.91 -10.48
C GLU A 102 11.88 -5.33 -10.51
N ALA A 103 12.24 -6.28 -9.65
CA ALA A 103 13.60 -6.83 -9.62
C ALA A 103 13.78 -7.86 -10.74
N ALA A 104 14.77 -7.65 -11.60
CA ALA A 104 15.23 -8.65 -12.56
C ALA A 104 16.53 -9.29 -12.04
N ALA A 105 16.67 -10.61 -12.19
CA ALA A 105 17.74 -11.38 -11.57
C ALA A 105 19.17 -10.94 -11.96
N SER A 106 19.34 -10.28 -13.11
CA SER A 106 20.64 -9.85 -13.64
C SER A 106 20.68 -8.37 -14.03
N GLU A 107 19.64 -7.60 -13.69
CA GLU A 107 19.54 -6.17 -14.04
C GLU A 107 19.19 -5.34 -12.80
N PRO A 108 19.59 -4.05 -12.77
CA PRO A 108 19.13 -3.13 -11.75
C PRO A 108 17.60 -3.12 -11.65
N ALA A 109 17.07 -3.17 -10.42
CA ALA A 109 15.62 -3.19 -10.22
C ALA A 109 14.97 -1.95 -10.85
N ARG A 110 13.91 -2.15 -11.63
CA ARG A 110 13.16 -1.06 -12.25
C ARG A 110 12.15 -0.52 -11.24
N ILE A 111 12.25 0.78 -10.95
CA ILE A 111 11.33 1.48 -10.06
C ILE A 111 10.30 2.20 -10.93
N SER A 112 9.01 1.99 -10.66
CA SER A 112 7.91 2.77 -11.26
C SER A 112 7.10 3.48 -10.20
N LEU A 113 6.71 4.73 -10.50
CA LEU A 113 5.84 5.55 -9.66
C LEU A 113 4.49 5.70 -10.37
N LYS A 114 3.42 5.29 -9.70
CA LYS A 114 2.04 5.34 -10.20
C LYS A 114 1.13 5.90 -9.11
N MET A 115 -0.11 6.21 -9.46
CA MET A 115 -1.17 6.39 -8.46
C MET A 115 -1.71 5.02 -8.03
N MET A 116 -2.09 4.90 -6.75
CA MET A 116 -2.91 3.79 -6.29
C MET A 116 -4.26 3.79 -7.03
N PRO A 117 -4.86 2.62 -7.31
CA PRO A 117 -6.21 2.52 -7.83
C PRO A 117 -7.21 3.29 -6.96
N VAL A 118 -8.24 3.86 -7.58
CA VAL A 118 -9.25 4.68 -6.88
C VAL A 118 -9.89 3.94 -5.71
N GLN A 119 -10.19 2.65 -5.86
CA GLN A 119 -10.81 1.86 -4.80
C GLN A 119 -9.92 1.75 -3.55
N GLU A 120 -8.61 1.58 -3.74
CA GLU A 120 -7.64 1.53 -2.65
C GLU A 120 -7.48 2.91 -1.98
N ARG A 121 -7.46 3.98 -2.79
CA ARG A 121 -7.44 5.36 -2.27
C ARG A 121 -8.68 5.69 -1.46
N MET A 122 -9.86 5.33 -1.95
CA MET A 122 -11.13 5.52 -1.22
C MET A 122 -11.15 4.73 0.08
N LEU A 123 -10.70 3.48 0.09
CA LEU A 123 -10.63 2.65 1.29
C LEU A 123 -9.69 3.25 2.34
N LEU A 124 -8.57 3.83 1.89
CA LEU A 124 -7.61 4.48 2.77
C LEU A 124 -8.02 5.89 3.19
N GLY A 125 -9.12 6.45 2.66
CA GLY A 125 -9.53 7.83 2.89
C GLY A 125 -8.52 8.84 2.32
N ILE A 126 -7.95 8.53 1.15
CA ILE A 126 -7.09 9.42 0.37
C ILE A 126 -7.98 10.22 -0.58
N PRO A 127 -8.02 11.57 -0.47
CA PRO A 127 -8.80 12.40 -1.37
C PRO A 127 -8.40 12.18 -2.84
N LEU A 128 -9.41 12.08 -3.70
CA LEU A 128 -9.23 12.01 -5.14
C LEU A 128 -9.09 13.42 -5.71
N GLU A 129 -8.36 13.54 -6.81
CA GLU A 129 -8.25 14.81 -7.53
C GLU A 129 -9.21 14.80 -8.73
N ILE A 130 -10.16 15.74 -8.73
CA ILE A 130 -11.19 15.82 -9.78
C ILE A 130 -10.62 16.12 -11.17
N SER A 131 -9.49 16.82 -11.24
CA SER A 131 -8.84 17.20 -12.49
C SER A 131 -8.12 16.04 -13.16
N SER A 132 -7.59 15.08 -12.39
CA SER A 132 -6.72 14.00 -12.89
C SER A 132 -7.41 12.65 -13.03
N ILE A 133 -8.64 12.52 -12.53
CA ILE A 133 -9.41 11.29 -12.62
C ILE A 133 -9.78 10.95 -14.08
N THR A 134 -9.62 9.68 -14.43
CA THR A 134 -9.88 9.10 -15.76
C THR A 134 -11.30 8.54 -15.88
N GLY A 135 -11.79 8.24 -17.08
CA GLY A 135 -13.12 7.64 -17.29
C GLY A 135 -13.31 6.29 -16.61
N ALA A 136 -12.28 5.43 -16.64
CA ALA A 136 -12.32 4.15 -15.92
C ALA A 136 -12.36 4.35 -14.39
N GLU A 137 -11.67 5.37 -13.89
CA GLU A 137 -11.73 5.74 -12.48
C GLU A 137 -13.08 6.37 -12.10
N TRP A 138 -13.69 7.18 -12.98
CA TRP A 138 -15.06 7.66 -12.79
C TRP A 138 -16.05 6.52 -12.63
N GLU A 139 -15.97 5.50 -13.48
CA GLU A 139 -16.83 4.30 -13.42
C GLU A 139 -16.68 3.52 -12.11
N SER A 140 -15.53 3.61 -11.45
CA SER A 140 -15.33 2.98 -10.15
C SER A 140 -16.02 3.71 -8.98
N LEU A 141 -16.52 4.93 -9.20
CA LEU A 141 -17.16 5.71 -8.15
C LEU A 141 -18.60 5.26 -7.89
N PRO A 142 -19.06 5.26 -6.62
CA PRO A 142 -20.40 4.83 -6.28
C PRO A 142 -21.48 5.70 -6.94
N GLY A 143 -22.29 5.08 -7.81
CA GLY A 143 -23.37 5.76 -8.53
C GLY A 143 -22.97 6.36 -9.88
N ILE A 144 -21.72 6.16 -10.32
CA ILE A 144 -21.26 6.53 -11.66
C ILE A 144 -21.02 5.25 -12.47
N GLY A 145 -21.89 4.96 -13.42
CA GLY A 145 -21.70 3.86 -14.36
C GLY A 145 -21.01 4.27 -15.66
N PRO A 146 -20.73 3.32 -16.57
CA PRO A 146 -20.04 3.59 -17.85
C PRO A 146 -20.71 4.68 -18.71
N ALA A 147 -22.04 4.81 -18.63
CA ALA A 147 -22.78 5.85 -19.34
C ALA A 147 -22.54 7.25 -18.77
N LEU A 148 -22.51 7.38 -17.44
CA LEU A 148 -22.23 8.66 -16.77
C LEU A 148 -20.76 9.04 -16.91
N ALA A 149 -19.83 8.09 -16.73
CA ALA A 149 -18.41 8.32 -16.93
C ALA A 149 -18.10 8.90 -18.32
N ARG A 150 -18.68 8.32 -19.39
CA ARG A 150 -18.54 8.86 -20.76
C ARG A 150 -19.10 10.28 -20.90
N LYS A 151 -20.24 10.58 -20.26
CA LYS A 151 -20.82 11.94 -20.27
C LYS A 151 -19.93 12.94 -19.54
N ILE A 152 -19.32 12.54 -18.42
CA ILE A 152 -18.38 13.39 -17.67
C ILE A 152 -17.16 13.71 -18.53
N GLU A 153 -16.60 12.70 -19.22
CA GLU A 153 -15.46 12.93 -20.12
C GLU A 153 -15.81 13.81 -21.32
N SER A 154 -16.96 13.56 -21.95
CA SER A 154 -17.44 14.39 -23.06
C SER A 154 -17.67 15.84 -22.63
N ASP A 155 -18.29 16.04 -21.47
CA ASP A 155 -18.48 17.38 -20.91
C ASP A 155 -17.13 18.05 -20.61
N ARG A 156 -16.16 17.32 -20.04
CA ARG A 156 -14.81 17.83 -19.79
C ARG A 156 -14.10 18.29 -21.07
N GLN A 157 -14.32 17.57 -22.17
CA GLN A 157 -13.74 17.91 -23.48
C GLN A 157 -14.42 19.13 -24.12
N CYS A 158 -15.74 19.27 -23.99
CA CYS A 158 -16.49 20.37 -24.60
C CYS A 158 -16.47 21.66 -23.78
N ASN A 159 -16.52 21.54 -22.44
CA ASN A 159 -16.76 22.65 -21.51
C ASN A 159 -15.55 22.94 -20.60
N GLY A 160 -14.46 22.19 -20.75
CA GLY A 160 -13.23 22.32 -19.95
C GLY A 160 -13.24 21.51 -18.65
N GLY A 161 -12.11 21.54 -17.92
CA GLY A 161 -11.96 20.81 -16.65
C GLY A 161 -12.97 21.22 -15.56
N PHE A 162 -13.24 20.31 -14.63
CA PHE A 162 -13.95 20.61 -13.40
C PHE A 162 -12.97 21.20 -12.38
N ARG A 163 -13.37 22.27 -11.68
CA ARG A 163 -12.61 22.88 -10.58
C ARG A 163 -13.10 22.40 -9.22
N SER A 164 -14.36 21.96 -9.14
CA SER A 164 -14.98 21.45 -7.93
C SER A 164 -15.95 20.30 -8.23
N VAL A 165 -16.25 19.48 -7.21
CA VAL A 165 -17.26 18.40 -7.34
C VAL A 165 -18.63 18.95 -7.72
N LYS A 166 -18.96 20.19 -7.31
CA LYS A 166 -20.22 20.86 -7.66
C LYS A 166 -20.33 21.13 -9.16
N ASP A 167 -19.22 21.29 -9.85
CA ASP A 167 -19.22 21.54 -11.29
C ASP A 167 -19.76 20.32 -12.07
N LEU A 168 -19.79 19.13 -11.46
CA LEU A 168 -20.39 17.93 -12.07
C LEU A 168 -21.90 18.06 -12.27
N GLU A 169 -22.59 19.00 -11.60
CA GLU A 169 -24.04 19.25 -11.81
C GLU A 169 -24.35 19.70 -13.25
N ARG A 170 -23.36 20.21 -13.99
CA ARG A 170 -23.55 20.57 -15.40
C ARG A 170 -23.67 19.35 -16.32
N VAL A 171 -23.27 18.16 -15.86
CA VAL A 171 -23.31 16.92 -16.64
C VAL A 171 -24.73 16.32 -16.61
N PRO A 172 -25.39 16.11 -17.77
CA PRO A 172 -26.75 15.58 -17.80
C PRO A 172 -26.88 14.18 -17.16
N GLY A 173 -27.64 14.11 -16.06
CA GLY A 173 -27.84 12.89 -15.27
C GLY A 173 -27.07 12.86 -13.95
N ILE A 174 -26.27 13.89 -13.65
CA ILE A 174 -25.66 14.10 -12.33
C ILE A 174 -26.45 15.19 -11.61
N GLY A 175 -27.14 14.81 -10.53
CA GLY A 175 -27.86 15.73 -9.68
C GLY A 175 -27.18 15.96 -8.33
N LYS A 176 -27.74 16.88 -7.53
CA LYS A 176 -27.26 17.26 -6.19
C LYS A 176 -26.99 16.06 -5.27
N VAL A 177 -27.82 15.01 -5.34
CA VAL A 177 -27.67 13.80 -4.52
C VAL A 177 -26.38 13.05 -4.87
N THR A 178 -26.09 12.91 -6.17
CA THR A 178 -24.87 12.28 -6.66
C THR A 178 -23.66 13.11 -6.28
N VAL A 179 -23.71 14.42 -6.49
CA VAL A 179 -22.63 15.35 -6.11
C VAL A 179 -22.31 15.26 -4.62
N LYS A 180 -23.33 15.35 -3.75
CA LYS A 180 -23.14 15.26 -2.29
C LYS A 180 -22.50 13.93 -1.86
N ARG A 181 -22.80 12.83 -2.56
CA ARG A 181 -22.16 11.54 -2.30
C ARG A 181 -20.68 11.57 -2.71
N LEU A 182 -20.39 12.15 -3.88
CA LEU A 182 -19.04 12.26 -4.40
C LEU A 182 -18.16 13.19 -3.57
N GLU A 183 -18.70 14.25 -2.95
CA GLU A 183 -17.96 15.19 -2.09
C GLU A 183 -17.18 14.50 -0.95
N SER A 184 -17.58 13.29 -0.52
CA SER A 184 -16.83 12.55 0.52
C SER A 184 -15.52 11.92 0.04
N TYR A 185 -15.31 11.83 -1.29
CA TYR A 185 -14.14 11.17 -1.89
C TYR A 185 -13.11 12.15 -2.47
N PHE A 186 -13.44 13.43 -2.64
CA PHE A 186 -12.59 14.48 -3.19
C PHE A 186 -12.22 15.49 -2.11
#